data_AF-A0AAE6YHQ5-F1
#
_entry.id   AF-A0AAE6YHQ5-F1
#
_cell.length_a   1.000
_cell.length_b   1.000
_cell.length_c   1.000
_cell.angle_alpha   90.00
_cell.angle_beta   90.00
_cell.angle_gamma   90.00
#
_symmetry.space_group_name_H-M   'P 1'
#
loop_
_entity.id
_entity.type
_entity.pdbx_description
1 polymer ?
#
loop_
_entity_poly.entity_id
_entity_poly.type
_entity_poly.pdbx_seq_one_letter_code
_entity_poly.pdbx_strand_id
1 'polypeptide(L)'
;MAEAHRRGWNEGYKSGSESSASFSKSRIERLEQRIKELEERLDDAKRVYEVDGYQVVDVGGYAYRWRGSKPLEVGDRVLLPENYVSRMKNGPGPTLGVVHKLGTTYRGPLSDIVGRAPATGE
;
A
#
# COMPACT_ATOMS: atom_id res chain seq x y z
N MET A 1 -42.06 -42.82 -13.30
CA MET A 1 -40.76 -42.50 -13.95
C MET A 1 -40.52 -40.99 -14.12
N ALA A 2 -41.50 -40.19 -14.53
CA ALA A 2 -41.30 -38.75 -14.79
C ALA A 2 -40.85 -37.92 -13.57
N GLU A 3 -41.34 -38.23 -12.35
CA GLU A 3 -40.94 -37.50 -11.14
C GLU A 3 -39.51 -37.79 -10.66
N ALA A 4 -39.07 -39.05 -10.74
CA ALA A 4 -37.71 -39.44 -10.34
C ALA A 4 -36.68 -38.78 -11.26
N HIS A 5 -36.98 -38.72 -12.56
CA HIS A 5 -36.14 -38.02 -13.54
C HIS A 5 -36.13 -36.50 -13.29
N ARG A 6 -37.27 -35.91 -12.91
CA ARG A 6 -37.38 -34.47 -12.61
C ARG A 6 -36.66 -34.05 -11.32
N ARG A 7 -36.65 -34.93 -10.30
CA ARG A 7 -35.90 -34.71 -9.04
C ARG A 7 -34.39 -34.82 -9.24
N GLY A 8 -33.92 -35.87 -9.91
CA GLY A 8 -32.49 -36.04 -10.20
C GLY A 8 -31.92 -34.92 -11.07
N TRP A 9 -32.72 -34.38 -12.00
CA TRP A 9 -32.31 -33.24 -12.82
C TRP A 9 -32.16 -31.95 -12.02
N ASN A 10 -33.11 -31.67 -11.11
CA ASN A 10 -33.04 -30.48 -10.24
C ASN A 10 -31.91 -30.57 -9.20
N GLU A 11 -31.66 -31.76 -8.64
CA GLU A 11 -30.54 -32.01 -7.72
C GLU A 11 -29.18 -31.92 -8.43
N GLY A 12 -29.07 -32.48 -9.63
CA GLY A 12 -27.86 -32.37 -10.46
C GLY A 12 -27.56 -30.93 -10.91
N TYR A 13 -28.60 -30.16 -11.26
CA TYR A 13 -28.44 -28.77 -11.64
C TYR A 13 -28.04 -27.88 -10.45
N LYS A 14 -28.68 -28.05 -9.28
CA LYS A 14 -28.32 -27.32 -8.06
C LYS A 14 -26.91 -27.65 -7.60
N SER A 15 -26.57 -28.93 -7.46
CA SER A 15 -25.23 -29.37 -7.06
C SER A 15 -24.14 -28.96 -8.05
N GLY A 16 -24.41 -29.01 -9.36
CA GLY A 16 -23.50 -28.51 -10.40
C GLY A 16 -23.30 -26.99 -10.31
N SER A 17 -24.38 -26.23 -10.08
CA SER A 17 -24.30 -24.78 -9.92
C SER A 17 -23.54 -24.37 -8.64
N GLU A 18 -23.79 -25.02 -7.50
CA GLU A 18 -23.08 -24.76 -6.24
C GLU A 18 -21.60 -25.17 -6.30
N SER A 19 -21.30 -26.30 -6.96
CA SER A 19 -19.92 -26.77 -7.18
C SER A 19 -19.15 -25.83 -8.12
N SER A 20 -19.80 -25.34 -9.17
CA SER A 20 -19.18 -24.38 -10.09
C SER A 20 -18.97 -23.00 -9.46
N ALA A 21 -19.89 -22.54 -8.62
CA ALA A 21 -19.79 -21.27 -7.89
C ALA A 21 -18.70 -21.31 -6.81
N SER A 22 -18.62 -22.40 -6.04
CA SER A 22 -17.57 -22.61 -5.03
C SER A 22 -16.17 -22.80 -5.65
N PHE A 23 -16.07 -23.50 -6.78
CA PHE A 23 -14.83 -23.58 -7.55
C PHE A 23 -14.41 -22.21 -8.11
N SER A 24 -15.37 -21.41 -8.59
CA SER A 24 -15.09 -20.05 -9.07
C SER A 24 -14.61 -19.14 -7.94
N LYS A 25 -15.24 -19.20 -6.76
CA LYS A 25 -14.85 -18.42 -5.58
C LYS A 25 -13.43 -18.74 -5.10
N SER A 26 -13.12 -20.02 -4.92
CA SER A 26 -11.77 -20.45 -4.51
C SER A 26 -10.70 -20.08 -5.54
N ARG A 27 -11.04 -20.09 -6.83
CA ARG A 27 -10.15 -19.60 -7.90
C ARG A 27 -9.92 -18.09 -7.82
N ILE A 28 -10.96 -17.29 -7.52
CA ILE A 28 -10.84 -15.85 -7.33
C ILE A 28 -9.93 -15.54 -6.13
N GLU A 29 -10.19 -16.15 -4.98
CA GLU A 29 -9.38 -15.95 -3.76
C GLU A 29 -7.90 -16.28 -4.01
N ARG A 30 -7.62 -17.38 -4.73
CA ARG A 30 -6.26 -17.74 -5.11
C ARG A 30 -5.62 -16.71 -6.06
N LEU A 31 -6.39 -16.16 -7.00
CA LEU A 31 -5.90 -15.13 -7.91
C LEU A 31 -5.63 -13.82 -7.16
N GLU A 32 -6.49 -13.41 -6.24
CA GLU A 32 -6.30 -12.23 -5.38
C GLU A 32 -5.03 -12.36 -4.54
N GLN A 33 -4.83 -13.51 -3.89
CA GLN A 33 -3.60 -13.79 -3.13
C GLN A 33 -2.37 -13.73 -4.03
N ARG A 34 -2.46 -14.26 -5.27
CA ARG A 34 -1.34 -14.24 -6.21
C ARG A 34 -1.04 -12.84 -6.72
N ILE A 35 -2.06 -12.01 -6.95
CA ILE A 35 -1.87 -10.60 -7.33
C ILE A 35 -1.12 -9.88 -6.21
N LYS A 36 -1.55 -10.05 -4.96
CA LYS A 36 -0.90 -9.47 -3.80
C LYS A 36 0.59 -9.86 -3.71
N GLU A 37 0.90 -11.15 -3.83
CA GLU A 37 2.30 -11.63 -3.85
C GLU A 37 3.13 -11.01 -4.99
N LEU A 38 2.52 -10.85 -6.17
CA LEU A 38 3.21 -10.27 -7.32
C LEU A 38 3.44 -8.78 -7.14
N GLU A 39 2.49 -8.05 -6.56
CA GLU A 39 2.63 -6.64 -6.20
C GLU A 39 3.76 -6.45 -5.17
N GLU A 40 3.81 -7.28 -4.13
CA GLU A 40 4.90 -7.27 -3.13
C GLU A 40 6.26 -7.53 -3.78
N ARG A 41 6.37 -8.56 -4.64
CA ARG A 41 7.61 -8.86 -5.36
C ARG A 41 8.03 -7.75 -6.31
N LEU A 42 7.08 -7.10 -6.97
CA LEU A 42 7.35 -6.00 -7.89
C LEU A 42 7.84 -4.78 -7.13
N ASP A 43 7.23 -4.51 -5.98
CA ASP A 43 7.65 -3.44 -5.08
C ASP A 43 9.08 -3.69 -4.60
N ASP A 44 9.37 -4.85 -4.02
CA ASP A 44 10.72 -5.23 -3.55
C ASP A 44 11.78 -5.13 -4.66
N ALA A 45 11.47 -5.60 -5.87
CA ALA A 45 12.41 -5.58 -6.99
C ALA A 45 12.71 -4.16 -7.50
N LYS A 46 11.79 -3.21 -7.30
CA LYS A 46 11.90 -1.85 -7.84
C LYS A 46 12.13 -0.80 -6.77
N ARG A 47 12.07 -1.16 -5.50
CA ARG A 47 12.20 -0.22 -4.39
C ARG A 47 13.64 0.29 -4.31
N VAL A 48 13.75 1.60 -4.18
CA VAL A 48 15.02 2.29 -3.98
C VAL A 48 14.99 2.95 -2.62
N TYR A 49 16.04 2.69 -1.85
CA TYR A 49 16.20 3.19 -0.49
C TYR A 49 17.02 4.47 -0.42
N GLU A 50 17.76 4.80 -1.48
CA GLU A 50 18.66 5.96 -1.53
C GLU A 50 18.66 6.60 -2.92
N VAL A 51 18.59 7.93 -2.96
CA VAL A 51 18.71 8.73 -4.18
C VAL A 51 19.68 9.88 -3.88
N ASP A 52 20.70 10.03 -4.72
CA ASP A 52 21.77 11.03 -4.57
C ASP A 52 22.51 10.96 -3.22
N GLY A 53 22.71 9.76 -2.65
CA GLY A 53 23.37 9.62 -1.34
C GLY A 53 22.47 9.90 -0.14
N TYR A 54 21.17 10.14 -0.36
CA TYR A 54 20.21 10.47 0.68
C TYR A 54 19.12 9.42 0.78
N GLN A 55 18.77 9.07 2.02
CA GLN A 55 17.73 8.08 2.30
C GLN A 55 16.38 8.54 1.72
N VAL A 56 15.63 7.61 1.15
CA VAL A 56 14.27 7.83 0.67
C VAL A 56 13.29 7.13 1.61
N VAL A 57 12.18 7.80 1.91
CA VAL A 57 11.14 7.29 2.80
C VAL A 57 9.76 7.60 2.24
N ASP A 58 8.79 6.76 2.61
CA ASP A 58 7.37 6.99 2.37
C ASP A 58 6.73 7.61 3.62
N VAL A 59 6.10 8.76 3.43
CA VAL A 59 5.35 9.47 4.47
C VAL A 59 3.93 9.69 3.98
N GLY A 60 2.99 8.92 4.53
CA GLY A 60 1.57 9.05 4.19
C GLY A 60 1.24 8.70 2.73
N GLY A 61 1.98 7.77 2.11
CA GLY A 61 1.80 7.34 0.73
C GLY A 61 2.55 8.20 -0.30
N TYR A 62 3.37 9.16 0.14
CA TYR A 62 4.18 10.00 -0.72
C TYR A 62 5.67 9.80 -0.41
N ALA A 63 6.48 9.78 -1.46
CA ALA A 63 7.91 9.59 -1.35
C ALA A 63 8.62 10.92 -1.07
N TYR A 64 9.54 10.91 -0.11
CA TYR A 64 10.37 12.05 0.24
C TYR A 64 11.83 11.64 0.44
N ARG A 65 12.72 12.61 0.29
CA ARG A 65 14.14 12.45 0.55
C ARG A 65 14.52 13.00 1.92
N TRP A 66 15.36 12.27 2.64
CA TRP A 66 15.86 12.63 3.95
C TRP A 66 17.35 12.92 3.89
N ARG A 67 17.71 14.17 4.20
CA ARG A 67 19.09 14.67 4.18
C ARG A 67 19.73 14.80 5.57
N GLY A 68 19.04 14.38 6.63
CA GLY A 68 19.59 14.46 7.98
C GLY A 68 20.63 13.39 8.23
N SER A 69 21.52 13.65 9.18
CA SER A 69 22.67 12.79 9.48
C SER A 69 22.29 11.42 10.05
N LYS A 70 21.18 11.35 10.81
CA LYS A 70 20.66 10.09 11.37
C LYS A 70 19.54 9.54 10.48
N PRO A 71 19.66 8.32 9.93
CA PRO A 71 18.60 7.69 9.14
C PRO A 71 17.26 7.66 9.88
N LEU A 72 16.17 7.82 9.15
CA LEU A 72 14.82 7.67 9.64
C LEU A 72 14.42 6.19 9.72
N GLU A 73 13.58 5.87 10.69
CA GLU A 73 12.95 4.57 10.88
C GLU A 73 11.44 4.67 10.66
N VAL A 74 10.79 3.52 10.44
CA VAL A 74 9.32 3.46 10.37
C VAL A 74 8.74 3.86 11.71
N GLY A 75 7.75 4.75 11.71
CA GLY A 75 7.16 5.35 12.90
C GLY A 75 7.76 6.70 13.29
N ASP A 76 8.90 7.10 12.72
CA ASP A 76 9.48 8.41 12.99
C ASP A 76 8.55 9.54 12.56
N ARG A 77 8.43 10.56 13.42
CA ARG A 77 7.67 11.78 13.13
C ARG A 77 8.58 12.80 12.44
N VAL A 78 8.11 13.35 11.34
CA VAL A 78 8.86 14.28 10.49
C VAL A 78 8.04 15.50 10.13
N LEU A 79 8.73 16.59 9.80
CA LEU A 79 8.15 17.80 9.24
C LEU A 79 8.31 17.76 7.72
N LEU A 80 7.17 17.69 7.04
CA LEU A 80 7.08 17.71 5.60
C LEU A 80 7.11 19.16 5.09
N PRO A 81 7.70 19.39 3.90
CA PRO A 81 7.67 20.69 3.27
C PRO A 81 6.22 21.07 2.95
N GLU A 82 5.95 22.37 2.98
CA GLU A 82 4.65 22.89 2.60
C GLU A 82 4.38 22.64 1.11
N ASN A 83 3.17 22.19 0.79
CA ASN A 83 2.64 22.17 -0.57
C ASN A 83 1.26 22.83 -0.61
N TYR A 84 0.71 23.02 -1.81
CA TYR A 84 -0.58 23.69 -2.00
C TYR A 84 -1.71 23.05 -1.18
N VAL A 85 -1.77 21.71 -1.16
CA VAL A 85 -2.80 20.95 -0.44
C VAL A 85 -2.61 21.06 1.07
N SER A 86 -1.37 20.96 1.56
CA SER A 86 -1.08 21.08 2.99
C SER A 86 -1.36 22.48 3.50
N ARG A 87 -1.02 23.53 2.72
CA ARG A 87 -1.36 24.91 3.04
C ARG A 87 -2.87 25.11 3.19
N MET A 88 -3.65 24.54 2.27
CA MET A 88 -5.10 24.64 2.29
C MET A 88 -5.72 23.92 3.49
N LYS A 89 -5.20 22.74 3.88
CA LYS A 89 -5.76 21.91 4.94
C LYS A 89 -5.30 22.29 6.35
N ASN A 90 -4.02 22.61 6.50
CA ASN A 90 -3.35 22.73 7.80
C ASN A 90 -2.90 24.16 8.10
N GLY A 91 -3.13 25.10 7.18
CA GLY A 91 -2.56 26.43 7.24
C GLY A 91 -1.12 26.48 6.72
N PRO A 92 -0.52 27.68 6.68
CA PRO A 92 0.85 27.86 6.22
C PRO A 92 1.86 27.20 7.16
N GLY A 93 2.90 26.60 6.58
CA GLY A 93 4.04 26.02 7.27
C GLY A 93 4.26 24.52 7.03
N PRO A 94 5.35 23.98 7.60
CA PRO A 94 5.63 22.55 7.56
C PRO A 94 4.51 21.74 8.22
N THR A 95 4.20 20.58 7.64
CA THR A 95 3.15 19.69 8.15
C THR A 95 3.75 18.47 8.81
N LEU A 96 3.15 18.00 9.90
CA LEU A 96 3.55 16.75 10.55
C LEU A 96 3.21 15.53 9.68
N GLY A 97 4.18 14.63 9.54
CA GLY A 97 3.99 13.31 8.93
C GLY A 97 4.64 12.21 9.77
N VAL A 98 4.31 10.95 9.45
CA VAL A 98 4.89 9.75 10.06
C VAL A 98 5.49 8.90 8.95
N VAL A 99 6.71 8.41 9.12
CA VAL A 99 7.34 7.49 8.17
C VAL A 99 6.59 6.16 8.22
N HIS A 100 5.96 5.77 7.10
CA HIS A 100 5.20 4.52 7.01
C HIS A 100 6.06 3.38 6.45
N LYS A 101 6.95 3.69 5.50
CA LYS A 101 7.85 2.70 4.88
C LYS A 101 9.17 3.36 4.51
N LEU A 102 10.21 2.52 4.37
CA LEU A 102 11.49 2.94 3.83
C LEU A 102 11.54 2.70 2.31
N GLY A 103 12.24 3.57 1.62
CA GLY A 103 12.38 3.57 0.17
C GLY A 103 11.11 3.93 -0.59
N THR A 104 11.21 3.91 -1.92
CA THR A 104 10.09 4.14 -2.83
C THR A 104 10.27 3.40 -4.15
N THR A 105 9.17 3.12 -4.83
CA THR A 105 9.17 2.70 -6.24
C THR A 105 8.99 3.88 -7.20
N TYR A 106 8.66 5.07 -6.68
CA TYR A 106 8.50 6.29 -7.45
C TYR A 106 9.84 6.77 -8.02
N ARG A 107 9.84 7.19 -9.29
CA ARG A 107 11.06 7.57 -10.04
C ARG A 107 11.12 9.04 -10.43
N GLY A 108 10.13 9.82 -10.02
CA GLY A 108 10.11 11.25 -10.27
C GLY A 108 10.88 12.06 -9.22
N PRO A 109 10.82 13.40 -9.31
CA PRO A 109 11.52 14.28 -8.38
C PRO A 109 10.96 14.13 -6.96
N LEU A 110 11.86 14.06 -5.98
CA LEU A 110 11.53 13.94 -4.56
C LEU A 110 11.72 15.27 -3.86
N SER A 111 10.72 15.65 -3.06
CA SER A 111 10.85 16.77 -2.12
C SER A 111 11.64 16.34 -0.89
N ASP A 112 12.36 17.30 -0.31
CA ASP A 112 13.16 17.06 0.90
C ASP A 112 12.31 17.24 2.16
N ILE A 113 12.42 16.30 3.10
CA ILE A 113 11.88 16.45 4.46
C ILE A 113 12.62 17.60 5.16
N VAL A 114 11.87 18.48 5.81
CA VAL A 114 12.40 19.69 6.47
C VAL A 114 13.20 19.31 7.71
N GLY A 115 12.73 18.34 8.48
CA GLY A 115 13.38 17.93 9.72
C GLY A 115 12.61 16.82 10.43
N ARG A 116 13.17 16.34 11.54
CA ARG A 116 12.41 15.53 12.50
C ARG A 116 11.42 16.44 13.22
N ALA A 117 10.22 15.93 13.48
CA ALA A 117 9.31 16.61 14.37
C ALA A 117 9.84 16.50 15.81
N PRO A 118 9.60 17.51 16.67
CA PRO A 118 9.89 17.36 18.09
C PRO A 118 9.12 16.16 18.64
N ALA A 119 9.75 15.41 19.55
CA ALA A 119 9.01 14.46 20.36
C ALA A 119 7.88 15.25 21.06
N THR A 120 6.64 14.74 21.01
CA THR A 120 5.61 15.26 21.91
C THR A 120 6.11 15.02 23.31
N GLY A 121 6.62 16.08 23.95
CA GLY A 121 6.90 16.07 25.37
C GLY A 121 5.60 15.77 26.11
N GLU A 122 5.70 14.94 27.14
CA GLU A 122 4.67 14.75 28.16
C GLU A 122 4.30 16.08 28.84
#